data_AF-A0A329QLP8-F1
#
_entry.id   AF-A0A329QLP8-F1
#
_cell.length_a   1.000
_cell.length_b   1.000
_cell.length_c   1.000
_cell.angle_alpha   90.00
_cell.angle_beta   90.00
_cell.angle_gamma   90.00
#
_symmetry.space_group_name_H-M   'P 1'
#
loop_
_entity.id
_entity.type
_entity.pdbx_description
1 polymer ?
#
loop_
_entity_poly.entity_id
_entity_poly.type
_entity_poly.pdbx_seq_one_letter_code
_entity_poly.pdbx_strand_id
1 'polypeptide(L)'
;MPDADPQQGDVYKASPATSIDGDVHGDRYRPVAVVERLPRTATCLSRTTHPESGAKILESDKNEEIGLSEKGWWTNRHQRSVPRRFWGTRDFVYAGQLPNSEAAELARFWELLGMLGRRNA
;
A
#
# COMPACT_ATOMS: atom_id res chain seq x y z
N MET A 1 -18.20 -5.95 9.78
CA MET A 1 -17.06 -5.04 10.04
C MET A 1 -17.48 -3.71 9.45
N PRO A 2 -17.54 -2.61 10.23
CA PRO A 2 -18.20 -1.40 9.76
C PRO A 2 -17.47 -0.82 8.55
N ASP A 3 -18.27 -0.29 7.63
CA ASP A 3 -17.97 0.41 6.38
C ASP A 3 -17.14 1.70 6.59
N ALA A 4 -16.02 1.60 7.29
CA ALA A 4 -15.10 2.73 7.43
C ALA A 4 -14.32 2.89 6.12
N ASP A 5 -14.39 4.09 5.54
CA ASP A 5 -13.54 4.48 4.41
C ASP A 5 -12.05 4.27 4.82
N PRO A 6 -11.20 3.76 3.92
CA PRO A 6 -9.78 3.58 4.20
C PRO A 6 -9.10 4.88 4.62
N GLN A 7 -8.30 4.83 5.68
CA GLN A 7 -7.55 5.94 6.20
C GLN A 7 -6.05 5.78 5.91
N GLN A 8 -5.34 6.91 5.87
CA GLN A 8 -3.89 6.89 5.74
C GLN A 8 -3.25 6.09 6.89
N GLY A 9 -2.31 5.20 6.55
CA GLY A 9 -1.67 4.28 7.49
C GLY A 9 -2.41 2.94 7.67
N ASP A 10 -3.63 2.80 7.15
CA ASP A 10 -4.32 1.51 7.17
C ASP A 10 -3.64 0.51 6.23
N VAL A 11 -3.56 -0.74 6.67
CA VAL A 11 -3.01 -1.87 5.93
C VAL A 11 -4.14 -2.79 5.50
N TYR A 12 -4.09 -3.20 4.24
CA TYR A 12 -5.04 -4.11 3.63
C TYR A 12 -4.31 -5.26 2.94
N LYS A 13 -4.97 -6.42 2.89
CA LYS A 13 -4.64 -7.51 1.97
C LYS A 13 -5.40 -7.27 0.68
N ALA A 14 -4.70 -6.88 -0.37
CA ALA A 14 -5.26 -6.53 -1.66
C ALA A 14 -5.08 -7.64 -2.69
N SER A 15 -6.17 -8.03 -3.35
CA SER A 15 -6.21 -8.98 -4.46
C SER A 15 -5.43 -8.44 -5.67
N PRO A 16 -4.79 -9.28 -6.50
CA PRO A 16 -4.24 -8.87 -7.79
C PRO A 16 -5.20 -8.09 -8.68
N ALA A 17 -6.51 -8.34 -8.57
CA ALA A 17 -7.55 -7.65 -9.33
C ALA A 17 -7.65 -6.14 -9.01
N THR A 18 -7.03 -5.66 -7.93
CA THR A 18 -6.95 -4.23 -7.58
C THR A 18 -5.73 -3.52 -8.17
N SER A 19 -4.84 -4.26 -8.87
CA SER A 19 -3.66 -3.74 -9.56
C SER A 19 -3.94 -3.49 -11.04
N ILE A 20 -3.44 -2.39 -11.60
CA ILE A 20 -3.50 -2.13 -13.05
C ILE A 20 -2.60 -3.12 -13.81
N ASP A 21 -1.45 -3.47 -13.23
CA ASP A 21 -0.47 -4.36 -13.85
C ASP A 21 -0.84 -5.85 -13.71
N GLY A 22 -1.95 -6.16 -13.00
CA GLY A 22 -2.14 -7.49 -12.42
C GLY A 22 -1.07 -7.79 -11.35
N ASP A 23 -0.87 -9.06 -11.02
CA ASP A 23 0.27 -9.49 -10.20
C ASP A 23 1.16 -10.41 -11.06
N VAL A 24 2.34 -9.90 -11.44
CA VAL A 24 3.36 -10.65 -12.20
C VAL A 24 3.89 -11.84 -11.39
N HIS A 25 3.61 -11.89 -10.08
CA HIS A 25 4.07 -12.90 -9.14
C HIS A 25 2.94 -13.78 -8.56
N GLY A 26 1.80 -13.88 -9.25
CA GLY A 26 0.73 -14.87 -9.01
C GLY A 26 -0.48 -14.38 -8.18
N ASP A 27 -1.43 -15.29 -7.90
CA ASP A 27 -2.74 -15.03 -7.28
C ASP A 27 -2.71 -14.71 -5.76
N ARG A 28 -1.59 -14.21 -5.24
CA ARG A 28 -1.45 -13.97 -3.80
C ARG A 28 -1.86 -12.56 -3.43
N TYR A 29 -2.76 -12.44 -2.46
CA TYR A 29 -3.07 -11.17 -1.82
C TYR A 29 -1.80 -10.51 -1.31
N ARG A 30 -1.63 -9.22 -1.60
CA ARG A 30 -0.46 -8.43 -1.18
C ARG A 30 -0.82 -7.50 -0.03
N PRO A 31 0.05 -7.36 0.99
CA PRO A 31 -0.06 -6.26 1.93
C PRO A 31 0.15 -4.94 1.18
N VAL A 32 -0.80 -4.03 1.34
CA VAL A 32 -0.70 -2.65 0.84
C VAL A 32 -1.07 -1.70 1.96
N ALA A 33 -0.39 -0.56 2.03
CA ALA A 33 -0.67 0.48 3.00
C ALA A 33 -1.20 1.72 2.30
N VAL A 34 -2.29 2.29 2.83
CA VAL A 34 -2.92 3.50 2.30
C VAL A 34 -2.03 4.70 2.62
N VAL A 35 -1.63 5.43 1.59
CA VAL A 35 -0.83 6.66 1.72
C VAL A 35 -1.64 7.91 1.44
N GLU A 36 -2.75 7.78 0.73
CA GLU A 36 -3.62 8.89 0.40
C GLU A 36 -5.05 8.39 0.14
N ARG A 37 -6.04 9.10 0.70
CA ARG A 37 -7.46 8.84 0.46
C ARG A 37 -8.08 9.96 -0.37
N LEU A 38 -8.54 9.61 -1.57
CA LEU A 38 -9.36 10.45 -2.43
C LEU A 38 -10.84 10.02 -2.31
N PRO A 39 -11.82 10.86 -2.74
CA PRO A 39 -13.25 10.56 -2.55
C PRO A 39 -13.73 9.20 -3.11
N ARG A 40 -13.07 8.68 -4.15
CA ARG A 40 -13.45 7.41 -4.81
C ARG A 40 -12.31 6.40 -4.94
N THR A 41 -11.16 6.69 -4.33
CA THR A 41 -9.93 5.91 -4.54
C THR A 41 -9.03 5.99 -3.32
N ALA A 42 -8.43 4.87 -2.95
CA ALA A 42 -7.38 4.81 -1.94
C ALA A 42 -6.07 4.52 -2.66
N THR A 43 -5.13 5.47 -2.61
CA THR A 43 -3.79 5.28 -3.13
C THR A 43 -2.99 4.50 -2.10
N CYS A 44 -2.44 3.37 -2.53
CA CYS A 44 -1.72 2.45 -1.67
C CYS A 44 -0.32 2.15 -2.23
N LEU A 45 0.63 1.96 -1.33
CA LEU A 45 1.95 1.41 -1.64
C LEU A 45 1.97 -0.08 -1.32
N SER A 46 2.61 -0.86 -2.18
CA SER A 46 2.73 -2.31 -2.01
C SER A 46 3.93 -2.64 -1.12
N ARG A 47 3.81 -3.71 -0.33
CA ARG A 47 4.94 -4.27 0.41
C ARG A 47 5.61 -5.41 -0.36
N THR A 48 6.94 -5.44 -0.36
CA THR A 48 7.75 -6.53 -0.92
C THR A 48 8.84 -6.95 0.05
N THR A 49 9.28 -8.20 -0.04
CA THR A 49 10.48 -8.71 0.64
C THR A 49 11.65 -8.90 -0.34
N HIS A 50 11.45 -8.57 -1.61
CA HIS A 50 12.43 -8.69 -2.68
C HIS A 50 12.31 -7.44 -3.57
N PRO A 51 12.86 -6.29 -3.14
CA PRO A 51 12.76 -5.06 -3.91
C PRO A 51 13.60 -5.18 -5.19
N GLU A 52 13.04 -4.71 -6.30
CA GLU A 52 13.76 -4.68 -7.57
C GLU A 52 14.80 -3.56 -7.61
N SER A 53 15.87 -3.76 -8.38
CA SER A 53 16.93 -2.77 -8.54
C SER A 53 16.37 -1.43 -9.03
N GLY A 54 16.78 -0.34 -8.38
CA GLY A 54 16.34 1.02 -8.71
C GLY A 54 14.95 1.40 -8.21
N ALA A 55 14.19 0.49 -7.59
CA ALA A 55 12.92 0.83 -6.97
C ALA A 55 13.12 1.83 -5.82
N LYS A 56 12.22 2.79 -5.70
CA LYS A 56 12.16 3.61 -4.49
C LYS A 56 11.52 2.78 -3.39
N ILE A 57 12.19 2.71 -2.26
CA ILE A 57 11.82 1.86 -1.14
C ILE A 57 11.87 2.62 0.17
N LEU A 58 11.00 2.22 1.10
CA LEU A 58 11.06 2.57 2.52
C LEU A 58 11.06 1.27 3.31
N GLU A 59 11.95 1.15 4.30
CA GLU A 59 12.01 -0.04 5.15
C GLU A 59 10.72 -0.22 5.94
N SER A 60 10.32 -1.47 6.14
CA SER A 60 9.14 -1.85 6.91
C SER A 60 9.48 -3.01 7.82
N ASP A 61 9.24 -2.83 9.11
CA ASP A 61 9.49 -3.86 10.09
C ASP A 61 8.47 -5.00 10.01
N LYS A 62 8.83 -6.13 10.62
CA LYS A 62 7.92 -7.24 10.86
C LYS A 62 6.83 -6.77 11.85
N ASN A 63 5.57 -7.08 11.55
CA ASN A 63 4.43 -6.84 12.42
C ASN A 63 3.38 -7.94 12.20
N GLU A 64 3.41 -8.98 13.04
CA GLU A 64 2.53 -10.15 12.89
C GLU A 64 1.05 -9.82 13.12
N GLU A 65 0.73 -8.83 13.95
CA GLU A 65 -0.64 -8.43 14.28
C GLU A 65 -1.42 -7.97 13.05
N ILE A 66 -0.73 -7.31 12.12
CA ILE A 66 -1.31 -6.81 10.86
C ILE A 66 -0.89 -7.66 9.65
N GLY A 67 -0.34 -8.85 9.88
CA GLY A 67 -0.01 -9.84 8.85
C GLY A 67 1.28 -9.58 8.07
N LEU A 68 2.22 -8.81 8.63
CA LEU A 68 3.57 -8.59 8.09
C LEU A 68 4.54 -9.58 8.74
N SER A 69 4.70 -10.76 8.14
CA SER A 69 5.39 -11.92 8.75
C SER A 69 6.92 -11.76 8.91
N GLU A 70 7.53 -10.87 8.14
CA GLU A 70 8.97 -10.65 8.10
C GLU A 70 9.26 -9.19 7.74
N LYS A 71 10.52 -8.77 7.89
CA LYS A 71 10.98 -7.45 7.42
C LYS A 71 10.82 -7.33 5.91
N GLY A 72 10.55 -6.13 5.43
CA GLY A 72 10.39 -5.87 4.02
C GLY A 72 10.50 -4.40 3.71
N TRP A 73 9.93 -4.02 2.57
CA TRP A 73 9.99 -2.68 2.04
C TRP A 73 8.65 -2.28 1.45
N TRP A 74 8.21 -1.06 1.77
CA TRP A 74 7.18 -0.37 1.01
C TRP A 74 7.78 0.19 -0.27
N THR A 75 7.07 0.05 -1.39
CA THR A 75 7.55 0.56 -2.67
C THR A 75 6.43 1.22 -3.47
N ASN A 76 6.83 2.21 -4.27
CA ASN A 76 5.99 2.85 -5.27
C ASN A 76 5.88 2.05 -6.57
N ARG A 77 6.70 1.02 -6.72
CA ARG A 77 6.56 0.08 -7.81
C ARG A 77 5.27 -0.70 -7.62
N HIS A 78 4.46 -0.81 -8.66
CA HIS A 78 3.11 -1.39 -8.57
C HIS A 78 2.26 -0.69 -7.51
N GLN A 79 2.37 0.64 -7.42
CA GLN A 79 1.43 1.47 -6.65
C GLN A 79 0.00 1.16 -7.09
N ARG A 80 -0.93 1.10 -6.13
CA ARG A 80 -2.32 0.73 -6.42
C ARG A 80 -3.25 1.85 -6.03
N SER A 81 -3.91 2.44 -7.02
CA SER A 81 -5.09 3.26 -6.78
C SER A 81 -6.29 2.33 -6.72
N VAL A 82 -6.73 1.95 -5.51
CA VAL A 82 -7.83 1.01 -5.30
C VAL A 82 -9.17 1.74 -5.34
N PRO A 83 -10.03 1.49 -6.35
CA PRO A 83 -11.32 2.16 -6.46
C PRO A 83 -12.30 1.78 -5.34
N ARG A 84 -13.18 2.70 -4.98
CA ARG A 84 -14.21 2.56 -3.92
C ARG A 84 -15.06 1.28 -4.04
N ARG A 85 -15.28 0.78 -5.27
CA ARG A 85 -16.05 -0.47 -5.51
C ARG A 85 -15.44 -1.71 -4.86
N PHE A 86 -14.15 -1.68 -4.50
CA PHE A 86 -13.48 -2.79 -3.82
C PHE A 86 -13.45 -2.63 -2.30
N TRP A 87 -13.84 -1.46 -1.76
CA TRP A 87 -13.80 -1.24 -0.32
C TRP A 87 -14.86 -2.11 0.37
N GLY A 88 -14.45 -2.82 1.43
CA GLY A 88 -15.33 -3.77 2.12
C GLY A 88 -15.58 -5.07 1.35
N THR A 89 -14.97 -5.26 0.18
CA THR A 89 -15.06 -6.53 -0.56
C THR A 89 -13.93 -7.47 -0.16
N ARG A 90 -14.05 -8.75 -0.57
CA ARG A 90 -12.99 -9.75 -0.40
C ARG A 90 -11.67 -9.39 -1.10
N ASP A 91 -11.68 -8.44 -2.02
CA ASP A 91 -10.51 -8.06 -2.81
C ASP A 91 -9.65 -6.99 -2.11
N PHE A 92 -10.13 -6.40 -1.02
CA PHE A 92 -9.44 -5.37 -0.25
C PHE A 92 -9.80 -5.48 1.23
N VAL A 93 -9.18 -6.44 1.91
CA VAL A 93 -9.54 -6.85 3.27
C VAL A 93 -8.65 -6.15 4.28
N TYR A 94 -9.25 -5.43 5.22
CA TYR A 94 -8.52 -4.73 6.28
C TYR A 94 -7.69 -5.71 7.11
N ALA A 95 -6.43 -5.38 7.33
CA ALA A 95 -5.47 -6.18 8.08
C ALA A 95 -5.08 -5.52 9.41
N GLY A 96 -5.14 -4.19 9.50
CA GLY A 96 -4.78 -3.43 10.68
C GLY A 96 -4.22 -2.06 10.31
N GLN A 97 -3.61 -1.38 11.26
CA GLN A 97 -3.03 -0.05 11.06
C GLN A 97 -1.52 -0.09 11.35
N LEU A 98 -0.74 0.65 10.57
CA LEU A 98 0.67 0.86 10.87
C LEU A 98 0.85 1.63 12.18
N PRO A 99 1.95 1.41 12.92
CA PRO A 99 2.35 2.31 13.99
C PRO A 99 2.45 3.75 13.49
N ASN A 100 2.04 4.72 14.31
CA ASN A 100 1.98 6.13 13.91
C ASN A 100 3.29 6.66 13.30
N SER A 101 4.45 6.20 13.78
CA SER A 101 5.76 6.56 13.23
C SER A 101 5.96 6.04 11.81
N GLU A 102 5.69 4.76 11.56
CA GLU A 102 5.82 4.15 10.22
C GLU A 102 4.79 4.73 9.26
N ALA A 103 3.56 4.96 9.71
CA ALA A 103 2.51 5.61 8.91
C ALA A 103 2.93 7.04 8.46
N ALA A 104 3.53 7.81 9.36
CA ALA A 104 4.03 9.16 9.06
C ALA A 104 5.21 9.13 8.07
N GLU A 105 6.15 8.21 8.27
CA GLU A 105 7.28 8.02 7.35
C GLU A 105 6.82 7.59 5.96
N LEU A 106 5.85 6.68 5.88
CA LEU A 106 5.28 6.21 4.62
C LEU A 106 4.55 7.32 3.86
N ALA A 107 3.81 8.17 4.57
CA ALA A 107 3.15 9.33 3.97
C ALA A 107 4.17 10.35 3.44
N ARG A 108 5.21 10.65 4.22
CA ARG A 108 6.30 11.53 3.78
C ARG A 108 7.04 10.96 2.56
N PHE A 109 7.26 9.65 2.55
CA PHE A 109 7.84 8.95 1.40
C PHE A 109 6.97 9.13 0.15
N TRP A 110 5.64 8.99 0.25
CA TRP A 110 4.70 9.26 -0.84
C TRP A 110 4.77 10.70 -1.36
N GLU A 111 4.78 11.69 -0.45
CA GLU A 111 4.90 13.10 -0.83
C GLU A 111 6.18 13.39 -1.63
N LEU A 112 7.32 12.85 -1.18
CA LEU A 112 8.60 13.03 -1.86
C LEU A 112 8.60 12.43 -3.27
N LEU A 113 7.94 11.29 -3.47
CA LEU A 113 7.77 10.69 -4.79
C LEU A 113 6.91 11.56 -5.71
N GLY A 114 5.82 12.13 -5.19
CA GLY A 114 4.96 13.06 -5.93
C GLY A 114 5.68 14.36 -6.33
N MET A 115 6.57 14.87 -5.48
CA MET A 115 7.37 16.07 -5.78
C MET A 115 8.44 15.81 -6.86
N LEU A 116 9.00 14.61 -6.91
CA LEU A 116 9.96 14.22 -7.96
C LEU A 116 9.32 14.17 -9.35
N GLY A 117 8.03 13.79 -9.44
CA GLY A 117 7.28 13.81 -10.70
C GLY A 117 6.93 15.22 -11.21
N ARG A 118 6.82 16.21 -10.30
CA ARG A 118 6.49 17.62 -10.67
C ARG A 118 7.69 18.44 -11.11
N ARG A 119 8.93 18.00 -10.86
CA ARG A 119 10.14 18.75 -11.26
C ARG A 119 10.58 18.51 -12.71
N ASN A 120 9.91 17.63 -13.45
CA ASN A 120 10.20 17.31 -14.84
C ASN A 120 8.99 17.55 -15.78
N ALA A 121 8.02 18.37 -15.36
CA ALA A 121 6.89 18.80 -16.20
C ALA A 121 7.01 20.29 -16.52
#